data_AF-A0A0C2FV97-F1
#
_entry.id   AF-A0A0C2FV97-F1
#
_cell.length_a   1.000
_cell.length_b   1.000
_cell.length_c   1.000
_cell.angle_alpha   90.00
_cell.angle_beta   90.00
_cell.angle_gamma   90.00
#
_symmetry.space_group_name_H-M   'P 1'
#
loop_
_entity.id
_entity.type
_entity.pdbx_description
1 polymer ?
#
loop_
_entity_poly.entity_id
_entity_poly.type
_entity_poly.pdbx_seq_one_letter_code
_entity_poly.pdbx_strand_id
1 'polypeptide(L)'
;VTVKYFEGIQFGLPMCVTAGIFGAARLRKNHRRRFLTQHLPWIVEQATKGRFFMAIDWENHWEETIPSLQEQFGITPLESYQSS
;
A
#
# COMPACT_ATOMS: atom_id res chain seq x y z
N VAL A 1 5.88 7.09 2.42
CA VAL A 1 6.49 5.87 3.01
C VAL A 1 5.58 4.66 2.83
N THR A 2 4.30 4.72 3.22
CA THR A 2 3.28 3.66 3.00
C THR A 2 3.31 3.05 1.60
N VAL A 3 3.20 3.87 0.55
CA VAL A 3 3.22 3.39 -0.85
C VAL A 3 4.54 2.70 -1.19
N LYS A 4 5.68 3.17 -0.69
CA LYS A 4 6.99 2.54 -0.94
C LYS A 4 7.12 1.16 -0.32
N TYR A 5 6.50 0.94 0.85
CA TYR A 5 6.42 -0.39 1.43
C TYR A 5 5.48 -1.29 0.63
N PHE A 6 4.34 -0.77 0.15
CA PHE A 6 3.45 -1.52 -0.73
C PHE A 6 4.17 -1.95 -2.02
N GLU A 7 4.79 -1.00 -2.72
CA GLU A 7 5.59 -1.24 -3.92
C GLU A 7 6.77 -2.18 -3.64
N GLY A 8 7.43 -2.04 -2.49
CA GLY A 8 8.54 -2.92 -2.10
C GLY A 8 8.10 -4.37 -1.90
N ILE A 9 6.90 -4.59 -1.34
CA ILE A 9 6.33 -5.93 -1.12
C ILE A 9 5.79 -6.52 -2.43
N GLN A 10 5.04 -5.76 -3.22
CA GLN A 10 4.49 -6.27 -4.48
C GLN A 10 5.57 -6.42 -5.56
N PHE A 11 6.35 -5.38 -5.80
CA PHE A 11 7.20 -5.28 -6.99
C PHE A 11 8.63 -5.76 -6.73
N GLY A 12 9.06 -5.84 -5.47
CA GLY A 12 10.41 -6.27 -5.09
C GLY A 12 11.54 -5.34 -5.59
N LEU A 13 11.20 -4.12 -6.01
CA LEU A 13 12.17 -3.21 -6.62
C LEU A 13 13.13 -2.64 -5.56
N PRO A 14 14.47 -2.73 -5.76
CA PRO A 14 15.46 -2.24 -4.80
C PRO A 14 15.27 -0.79 -4.37
N MET A 15 14.79 0.07 -5.28
CA MET A 15 14.51 1.48 -4.99
C MET A 15 13.35 1.64 -4.00
N CYS A 16 12.29 0.84 -4.14
CA CYS A 16 11.12 0.94 -3.27
C CYS A 16 11.44 0.43 -1.86
N VAL A 17 12.18 -0.68 -1.76
CA VAL A 17 12.63 -1.24 -0.48
C VAL A 17 13.56 -0.27 0.26
N THR A 18 14.58 0.26 -0.44
CA THR A 18 15.52 1.23 0.17
C THR A 18 14.80 2.53 0.55
N ALA A 19 13.94 3.07 -0.31
CA ALA A 19 13.14 4.26 0.00
C ALA A 19 12.17 4.03 1.18
N GLY A 20 11.62 2.82 1.33
CA GLY A 20 10.82 2.43 2.49
C GLY A 20 11.62 2.51 3.79
N ILE A 21 12.76 1.81 3.84
CA ILE A 21 13.63 1.74 5.03
C ILE A 21 14.15 3.14 5.43
N PHE A 22 14.76 3.86 4.49
CA PHE A 22 15.30 5.19 4.77
C PHE A 22 14.20 6.22 5.05
N GLY A 23 13.04 6.10 4.39
CA GLY A 23 11.86 6.92 4.65
C GLY A 23 11.30 6.71 6.07
N ALA A 24 11.20 5.46 6.52
CA ALA A 24 10.79 5.11 7.89
C ALA A 24 11.80 5.58 8.93
N ALA A 25 13.10 5.49 8.63
CA ALA A 25 14.17 5.96 9.50
C ALA A 25 14.17 7.48 9.69
N ARG A 26 13.71 8.26 8.70
CA ARG A 26 13.59 9.73 8.78
C ARG A 26 12.33 10.21 9.53
N LEU A 27 11.33 9.36 9.75
CA LEU A 27 10.09 9.72 10.44
C LEU A 27 10.32 10.00 11.94
N ARG A 28 9.69 11.09 12.44
CA ARG A 28 9.60 11.44 13.87
C ARG A 28 9.01 10.27 14.69
N LYS A 29 9.48 10.07 15.93
CA LYS A 29 9.09 8.94 16.81
C LYS A 29 7.57 8.71 16.89
N ASN A 30 6.78 9.77 17.08
CA ASN A 30 5.31 9.65 17.20
C ASN A 30 4.65 9.16 15.90
N HIS A 31 5.08 9.69 14.75
CA HIS A 31 4.58 9.26 13.45
C HIS A 31 5.04 7.84 13.10
N ARG A 32 6.25 7.46 13.53
CA ARG A 32 6.76 6.09 13.35
C ARG A 32 5.93 5.07 14.12
N ARG A 33 5.55 5.38 15.37
CA ARG A 33 4.70 4.47 16.15
C ARG A 33 3.35 4.24 15.46
N ARG A 34 2.66 5.32 15.07
CA ARG A 34 1.39 5.22 14.33
C ARG A 34 1.54 4.47 13.00
N PHE A 35 2.61 4.73 12.26
CA PHE A 35 2.92 4.04 11.02
C PHE A 35 3.07 2.52 11.23
N LEU A 36 3.88 2.12 12.22
CA LEU A 36 4.12 0.70 12.51
C LEU A 36 2.87 -0.01 13.04
N THR A 37 2.04 0.65 13.84
CA THR A 37 0.86 0.01 14.45
C THR A 37 -0.36 -0.03 13.53
N GLN A 38 -0.56 0.98 12.69
CA GLN A 38 -1.78 1.12 11.88
C GLN A 38 -1.54 0.87 10.39
N HIS A 39 -0.48 1.47 9.83
CA HIS A 39 -0.27 1.43 8.38
C HIS A 39 0.47 0.17 7.95
N LEU A 40 1.46 -0.31 8.72
CA LEU A 40 2.26 -1.47 8.32
C LEU A 40 1.44 -2.76 8.18
N PRO A 41 0.55 -3.15 9.13
CA PRO A 41 -0.25 -4.35 8.98
C PRO A 41 -1.17 -4.29 7.76
N TRP A 42 -1.83 -3.13 7.57
CA TRP A 42 -2.65 -2.87 6.40
C TRP A 42 -1.86 -3.01 5.10
N ILE A 43 -0.68 -2.37 4.99
CA ILE A 43 0.16 -2.46 3.79
C ILE A 43 0.50 -3.91 3.46
N VAL A 44 0.93 -4.68 4.47
CA VAL A 44 1.33 -6.08 4.28
C VAL A 44 0.15 -6.90 3.76
N GLU A 45 -1.02 -6.73 4.37
CA GLU A 45 -2.22 -7.44 3.96
C GLU A 45 -2.68 -7.05 2.54
N GLN A 46 -2.74 -5.76 2.23
CA GLN A 46 -3.16 -5.30 0.91
C GLN A 46 -2.16 -5.66 -0.18
N ALA A 47 -0.86 -5.58 0.09
CA ALA A 47 0.17 -5.93 -0.89
C ALA A 47 0.20 -7.44 -1.18
N THR A 48 -0.11 -8.28 -0.18
CA THR A 48 -0.08 -9.75 -0.33
C THR A 48 -1.38 -10.33 -0.88
N LYS A 49 -2.54 -9.78 -0.49
CA LYS A 49 -3.86 -10.26 -0.94
C LYS A 49 -4.36 -9.58 -2.20
N GLY A 50 -3.97 -8.33 -2.43
CA GLY A 50 -4.41 -7.55 -3.58
C GLY A 50 -3.82 -8.03 -4.90
N ARG A 51 -4.47 -7.68 -6.00
CA ARG A 51 -3.96 -7.94 -7.35
C ARG A 51 -2.62 -7.23 -7.56
N PHE A 52 -1.76 -7.81 -8.39
CA PHE A 52 -0.46 -7.22 -8.72
C PHE A 52 -0.61 -5.99 -9.63
N PHE A 53 -0.27 -4.81 -9.12
CA PHE A 53 -0.61 -3.53 -9.79
C PHE A 53 0.15 -3.26 -11.10
N MET A 54 1.33 -3.85 -11.30
CA MET A 54 2.06 -3.70 -12.57
C MET A 54 1.47 -4.57 -13.70
N ALA A 55 0.56 -5.49 -13.40
CA ALA A 55 -0.14 -6.31 -14.40
C ALA A 55 -1.61 -5.87 -14.59
N ILE A 56 -1.88 -4.58 -14.38
CA ILE A 56 -3.19 -3.97 -14.61
C ILE A 56 -3.07 -3.02 -15.79
N ASP A 57 -3.96 -3.18 -16.77
CA ASP A 57 -4.06 -2.33 -17.95
C ASP A 57 -4.88 -1.08 -17.62
N TRP A 58 -4.25 -0.14 -16.90
CA TRP A 58 -4.90 1.04 -16.33
C TRP A 58 -5.68 1.88 -17.34
N GLU A 59 -5.27 1.89 -18.61
CA GLU A 59 -5.94 2.58 -19.70
C GLU A 59 -7.41 2.15 -19.90
N ASN A 60 -7.74 0.90 -19.56
CA ASN A 60 -9.11 0.37 -19.71
C ASN A 60 -10.02 0.73 -18.53
N HIS A 61 -9.45 1.32 -17.46
CA HIS A 61 -10.11 1.53 -16.17
C HIS A 61 -10.27 3.02 -15.82
N TRP A 62 -10.00 3.95 -16.73
CA TRP A 62 -10.02 5.40 -16.45
C TRP A 62 -11.40 5.95 -16.06
N GLU A 63 -12.47 5.39 -16.61
CA GLU A 63 -13.85 5.81 -16.33
C GLU A 63 -14.43 5.14 -15.07
N GLU A 64 -13.72 4.15 -14.51
CA GLU A 64 -14.19 3.43 -13.33
C GLU A 64 -13.97 4.22 -12.04
N THR A 65 -14.91 4.06 -11.10
CA THR A 65 -14.78 4.70 -9.79
C THR A 65 -13.74 4.00 -8.92
N ILE A 66 -13.04 4.76 -8.07
CA ILE A 66 -12.03 4.21 -7.16
C ILE A 66 -12.58 3.09 -6.24
N PRO A 67 -13.80 3.18 -5.66
CA PRO A 67 -14.34 2.09 -4.86
C PRO A 67 -14.54 0.79 -5.65
N SER A 68 -15.01 0.91 -6.91
CA SER A 68 -15.16 -0.25 -7.82
C SER A 68 -13.81 -0.90 -8.09
N LEU A 69 -12.79 -0.10 -8.40
CA LEU A 69 -11.43 -0.60 -8.65
C LEU A 69 -10.81 -1.24 -7.39
N GLN A 70 -11.05 -0.65 -6.22
CA GLN A 70 -10.60 -1.20 -4.95
C GLN A 70 -11.21 -2.58 -4.69
N GLU A 71 -12.52 -2.74 -4.89
CA GLU A 71 -13.18 -4.04 -4.79
C GLU A 71 -12.64 -5.03 -5.83
N GLN A 72 -12.54 -4.61 -7.09
CA GLN A 72 -12.06 -5.44 -8.20
C GLN A 72 -10.62 -5.95 -7.99
N PHE A 73 -9.76 -5.12 -7.40
CA PHE A 73 -8.36 -5.47 -7.15
C PHE A 73 -8.11 -6.06 -5.76
N GLY A 74 -9.15 -6.29 -4.97
CA GLY A 74 -9.04 -6.88 -3.64
C GLY A 74 -8.34 -5.98 -2.63
N ILE A 75 -8.52 -4.66 -2.76
CA ILE A 75 -7.93 -3.64 -1.90
C ILE A 75 -9.01 -3.09 -0.95
N THR A 76 -8.80 -3.28 0.35
CA THR A 76 -9.59 -2.65 1.39
C THR A 76 -9.01 -1.26 1.70
N PRO A 77 -9.80 -0.17 1.67
CA PRO A 77 -9.36 1.14 2.12
C PRO A 77 -8.90 1.12 3.58
N LEU A 78 -7.92 1.96 3.92
CA LEU A 78 -7.38 2.01 5.28
C LEU A 78 -8.47 2.36 6.34
N GLU A 79 -9.41 3.24 5.99
CA GLU A 79 -10.51 3.65 6.88
C GLU A 79 -11.44 2.48 7.22
N SER A 80 -11.77 1.66 6.23
CA SER A 80 -12.58 0.45 6.39
C SER A 80 -11.82 -0.64 7.16
N TYR A 81 -10.52 -0.78 6.91
CA TYR A 81 -9.67 -1.75 7.61
C TYR A 81 -9.53 -1.47 9.10
N GLN A 82 -9.42 -0.20 9.49
CA GLN A 82 -9.32 0.21 10.89
C GLN A 82 -10.63 0.07 11.66
N SER A 83 -11.75 -0.04 10.94
CA SER A 83 -13.09 -0.20 11.50
C SER A 83 -13.50 -1.68 11.64
N SER A 84 -12.67 -2.60 11.13
CA SER A 84 -12.87 -4.06 11.16
C SER A 84 -12.13 -4.68 12.34
#